data_AF-A0A3N6DKM4-F1
#
_entry.id   AF-A0A3N6DKM4-F1
#
_cell.length_a   1.000
_cell.length_b   1.000
_cell.length_c   1.000
_cell.angle_alpha   90.00
_cell.angle_beta   90.00
_cell.angle_gamma   90.00
#
_symmetry.space_group_name_H-M   'P 1'
#
loop_
_entity.id
_entity.type
_entity.pdbx_description
1 polymer ?
#
loop_
_entity_poly.entity_id
_entity_poly.type
_entity_poly.pdbx_seq_one_letter_code
_entity_poly.pdbx_strand_id
1 'polypeptide(L)'
;MFTPVRRRMRTAALAAVAALAFGTTATAGAAAAPAPAPAPAPAKQGPTSVAYVEVNNNSILNVGKYTLADGGNAFDIAVIFAANINYDTGTKAAYLSFNENVQRVLDNAATEIRPLQQKGIKVVLSVLGNHQGAGFANFPTEQAASAFAKQLSDTVAEYGLDGIDFDDEYAEYGANGTGQPNDSSFVHLVTALRANMPDKIISLYNIGPAASRLSYGGVDVSSAFDYAWNPYYGTWQVPGMALPKSKLSPAAVEIGRTSQSTAADFARRTVSEGYGVYLTYNLDGADRSADVSAFTRELYGSDAEYTP
;
A
#
# COMPACT_ATOMS: atom_id res chain seq x y z
N MET A 1 -22.73 50.80 43.50
CA MET A 1 -22.10 51.09 44.81
C MET A 1 -20.60 50.89 44.69
N PHE A 2 -19.87 51.98 44.92
CA PHE A 2 -18.47 52.10 45.36
C PHE A 2 -17.36 51.19 44.78
N THR A 3 -16.55 51.78 43.90
CA THR A 3 -15.07 51.68 43.94
C THR A 3 -14.57 52.51 45.15
N PRO A 4 -13.42 52.21 45.78
CA PRO A 4 -12.14 52.67 45.21
C PRO A 4 -10.86 51.85 45.52
N VAL A 5 -9.90 52.15 44.65
CA VAL A 5 -8.43 52.02 44.67
C VAL A 5 -7.77 52.46 46.00
N ARG A 6 -6.65 51.82 46.41
CA ARG A 6 -5.33 52.48 46.69
C ARG A 6 -4.24 51.56 47.28
N ARG A 7 -3.20 51.33 46.45
CA ARG A 7 -1.74 51.47 46.71
C ARG A 7 -1.25 51.48 48.15
N ARG A 8 -0.25 50.63 48.46
CA ARG A 8 1.01 51.02 49.13
C ARG A 8 2.22 50.22 48.62
N MET A 9 3.29 50.96 48.30
CA MET A 9 4.65 50.49 48.01
C MET A 9 5.46 50.30 49.32
N ARG A 10 6.64 49.69 49.16
CA ARG A 10 7.83 49.63 50.04
C ARG A 10 7.85 48.38 50.95
N THR A 11 8.92 47.60 51.08
CA THR A 11 10.37 47.90 50.94
C THR A 11 11.15 46.58 50.85
N ALA A 12 12.35 46.64 50.28
CA ALA A 12 13.31 45.54 50.19
C ALA A 12 13.82 45.05 51.55
N ALA A 13 14.12 43.75 51.64
CA ALA A 13 15.13 43.21 52.54
C ALA A 13 15.76 41.95 51.91
N LEU A 14 17.03 42.05 51.52
CA LEU A 14 17.91 40.90 51.34
C LEU A 14 18.11 40.26 52.72
N ALA A 15 17.89 38.96 52.83
CA ALA A 15 18.49 38.15 53.88
C ALA A 15 18.90 36.81 53.26
N ALA A 16 20.21 36.66 53.07
CA ALA A 16 20.84 35.37 52.78
C ALA A 16 20.75 34.50 54.05
N VAL A 17 20.18 33.31 53.94
CA VAL A 17 20.32 32.26 54.95
C VAL A 17 20.59 30.94 54.25
N ALA A 18 21.67 30.31 54.69
CA ALA A 18 22.28 29.12 54.15
C ALA A 18 21.31 27.91 54.12
N ALA A 19 21.33 27.19 53.00
CA ALA A 19 20.70 25.89 52.88
C ALA A 19 21.56 24.84 53.59
N LEU A 20 21.06 24.30 54.71
CA LEU A 20 21.52 23.05 55.29
C LEU A 20 20.48 21.98 54.99
N ALA A 21 20.94 20.95 54.29
CA ALA A 21 20.17 19.85 53.75
C ALA A 21 19.48 19.02 54.84
N PHE A 22 18.21 18.68 54.61
CA PHE A 22 17.62 17.43 55.08
C PHE A 22 16.96 16.75 53.88
N GLY A 23 17.47 15.55 53.57
CA GLY A 23 17.14 14.80 52.37
C GLY A 23 15.71 14.27 52.38
N THR A 24 14.98 14.58 51.31
CA THR A 24 13.85 13.79 50.84
C THR A 24 14.37 12.88 49.73
N THR A 25 14.42 11.57 49.97
CA THR A 25 14.69 10.57 48.94
C THR A 25 13.51 10.54 47.97
N ALA A 26 13.61 11.30 46.88
CA ALA A 26 12.78 11.10 45.70
C ALA A 26 13.32 9.89 44.95
N THR A 27 12.57 8.78 44.95
CA THR A 27 12.79 7.70 44.00
C THR A 27 12.42 8.20 42.62
N ALA A 28 13.43 8.66 41.86
CA ALA A 28 13.30 8.91 40.44
C ALA A 28 12.95 7.56 39.77
N GLY A 29 11.71 7.43 39.31
CA GLY A 29 11.31 6.35 38.42
C GLY A 29 12.14 6.45 37.16
N ALA A 30 13.05 5.51 36.95
CA ALA A 30 13.75 5.37 35.70
C ALA A 30 12.70 5.11 34.61
N ALA A 31 12.47 6.10 33.74
CA ALA A 31 11.74 5.88 32.50
C ALA A 31 12.48 4.78 31.73
N ALA A 32 11.80 3.66 31.48
CA ALA A 32 12.34 2.59 30.65
C ALA A 32 12.74 3.19 29.30
N ALA A 33 14.01 3.04 28.93
CA ALA A 33 14.47 3.42 27.60
C ALA A 33 13.63 2.68 26.54
N PRO A 34 13.27 3.33 25.42
CA PRO A 34 12.60 2.66 24.33
C PRO A 34 13.41 1.43 23.92
N ALA A 35 12.73 0.30 23.72
CA ALA A 35 13.37 -0.90 23.21
C ALA A 35 14.12 -0.57 21.92
N PRO A 36 15.34 -1.09 21.72
CA PRO A 36 16.07 -0.90 20.48
C PRO A 36 15.20 -1.37 19.32
N ALA A 37 15.15 -0.57 18.25
CA ALA A 37 14.50 -0.99 17.01
C ALA A 37 15.05 -2.37 16.61
N PRO A 38 14.21 -3.32 16.17
CA PRO A 38 14.69 -4.60 15.68
C PRO A 38 15.76 -4.36 14.62
N ALA A 39 16.83 -5.15 14.67
CA ALA A 39 17.89 -5.08 13.67
C ALA A 39 17.25 -5.21 12.28
N PRO A 40 17.68 -4.41 11.28
CA PRO A 40 17.15 -4.52 9.94
C PRO A 40 17.34 -5.96 9.46
N ALA A 41 16.27 -6.56 8.95
CA ALA A 41 16.33 -7.88 8.34
C ALA A 41 17.44 -7.86 7.26
N PRO A 42 18.19 -8.96 7.08
CA PRO A 42 19.18 -9.06 6.02
C PRO A 42 18.56 -8.62 4.68
N ALA A 43 19.28 -7.78 3.92
CA ALA A 43 18.78 -7.26 2.66
C ALA A 43 18.69 -8.41 1.64
N LYS A 44 17.48 -8.97 1.50
CA LYS A 44 17.12 -9.96 0.49
C LYS A 44 17.51 -9.45 -0.89
N GLN A 45 18.30 -10.24 -1.62
CA GLN A 45 18.70 -9.95 -2.99
C GLN A 45 17.76 -10.66 -3.96
N GLY A 46 17.22 -9.93 -4.94
CA GLY A 46 16.38 -10.48 -6.00
C GLY A 46 15.17 -9.60 -6.31
N PRO A 47 14.27 -10.06 -7.20
CA PRO A 47 13.04 -9.34 -7.55
C PRO A 47 12.12 -9.13 -6.35
N THR A 48 11.43 -7.98 -6.30
CA THR A 48 10.35 -7.69 -5.34
C THR A 48 9.17 -8.63 -5.59
N SER A 49 8.76 -9.36 -4.58
CA SER A 49 7.61 -10.27 -4.61
C SER A 49 6.37 -9.59 -4.04
N VAL A 50 5.25 -9.70 -4.76
CA VAL A 50 3.98 -9.06 -4.42
C VAL A 50 2.94 -10.15 -4.14
N ALA A 51 2.14 -10.00 -3.09
CA ALA A 51 1.04 -10.90 -2.75
C ALA A 51 -0.27 -10.12 -2.62
N TYR A 52 -1.18 -10.32 -3.57
CA TYR A 52 -2.57 -9.91 -3.40
C TYR A 52 -3.31 -10.87 -2.48
N VAL A 53 -4.10 -10.30 -1.57
CA VAL A 53 -4.96 -11.06 -0.65
C VAL A 53 -6.40 -10.58 -0.79
N GLU A 54 -7.27 -11.51 -1.18
CA GLU A 54 -8.73 -11.37 -1.17
C GLU A 54 -9.24 -11.30 0.28
N VAL A 55 -9.28 -10.09 0.86
CA VAL A 55 -9.58 -9.91 2.30
C VAL A 55 -11.02 -10.24 2.68
N ASN A 56 -11.88 -10.47 1.69
CA ASN A 56 -13.20 -11.05 1.88
C ASN A 56 -13.14 -12.47 2.45
N ASN A 57 -12.08 -13.22 2.13
CA ASN A 57 -11.99 -14.65 2.45
C ASN A 57 -10.76 -14.98 3.29
N ASN A 58 -9.70 -14.17 3.21
CA ASN A 58 -8.38 -14.49 3.75
C ASN A 58 -7.83 -13.36 4.62
N SER A 59 -7.02 -13.71 5.63
CA SER A 59 -6.31 -12.71 6.43
C SER A 59 -5.06 -12.24 5.68
N ILE A 60 -4.84 -10.92 5.65
CA ILE A 60 -3.61 -10.35 5.08
C ILE A 60 -2.34 -10.78 5.85
N LEU A 61 -2.48 -11.18 7.11
CA LEU A 61 -1.37 -11.65 7.94
C LEU A 61 -0.67 -12.91 7.38
N ASN A 62 -1.34 -13.69 6.54
CA ASN A 62 -0.75 -14.87 5.90
C ASN A 62 0.50 -14.53 5.08
N VAL A 63 0.60 -13.30 4.55
CA VAL A 63 1.80 -12.84 3.82
C VAL A 63 3.05 -12.87 4.72
N GLY A 64 2.90 -12.56 6.01
CA GLY A 64 4.01 -12.51 6.96
C GLY A 64 4.43 -13.87 7.55
N LYS A 65 3.78 -14.96 7.13
CA LYS A 65 4.01 -16.32 7.62
C LYS A 65 5.10 -17.07 6.86
N TYR A 66 5.59 -16.53 5.75
CA TYR A 66 6.58 -17.18 4.89
C TYR A 66 7.92 -16.45 4.96
N THR A 67 8.96 -17.15 5.40
CA THR A 67 10.34 -16.64 5.50
C THR A 67 11.31 -17.47 4.67
N LEU A 68 12.41 -16.86 4.25
CA LEU A 68 13.54 -17.57 3.65
C LEU A 68 14.46 -18.12 4.74
N ALA A 69 15.38 -19.01 4.37
CA ALA A 69 16.30 -19.66 5.32
C ALA A 69 17.22 -18.67 6.08
N ASP A 70 17.45 -17.47 5.52
CA ASP A 70 18.22 -16.40 6.16
C ASP A 70 17.38 -15.50 7.08
N GLY A 71 16.09 -15.80 7.24
CA GLY A 71 15.13 -15.03 8.03
C GLY A 71 14.50 -13.84 7.29
N GLY A 72 14.83 -13.62 6.02
CA GLY A 72 14.18 -12.62 5.17
C GLY A 72 12.73 -12.99 4.83
N ASN A 73 11.89 -12.02 4.48
CA ASN A 73 10.50 -12.31 4.08
C ASN A 73 10.45 -12.97 2.69
N ALA A 74 9.58 -13.96 2.52
CA ALA A 74 9.30 -14.50 1.18
C ALA A 74 8.59 -13.46 0.29
N PHE A 75 7.78 -12.58 0.89
CA PHE A 75 7.01 -11.52 0.24
C PHE A 75 7.48 -10.12 0.67
N ASP A 76 7.48 -9.16 -0.25
CA ASP A 76 7.95 -7.80 -0.02
C ASP A 76 6.81 -6.78 0.02
N ILE A 77 5.73 -7.02 -0.73
CA ILE A 77 4.52 -6.19 -0.79
C ILE A 77 3.28 -7.05 -0.59
N ALA A 78 2.42 -6.69 0.35
CA ALA A 78 1.06 -7.20 0.50
C ALA A 78 0.05 -6.20 -0.07
N VAL A 79 -0.92 -6.69 -0.85
CA VAL A 79 -1.99 -5.87 -1.42
C VAL A 79 -3.33 -6.27 -0.79
N ILE A 80 -3.98 -5.32 -0.11
CA ILE A 80 -5.37 -5.46 0.35
C ILE A 80 -6.27 -5.40 -0.87
N PHE A 81 -6.88 -6.53 -1.25
CA PHE A 81 -7.77 -6.61 -2.40
C PHE A 81 -9.24 -6.82 -1.96
N ALA A 82 -10.16 -5.88 -2.22
CA ALA A 82 -9.93 -4.51 -2.73
C ALA A 82 -10.99 -3.51 -2.26
N ALA A 83 -10.60 -2.24 -2.16
CA ALA A 83 -11.53 -1.12 -2.11
C ALA A 83 -12.16 -0.87 -3.49
N ASN A 84 -13.15 0.03 -3.54
CA ASN A 84 -13.92 0.30 -4.75
C ASN A 84 -14.02 1.79 -5.10
N ILE A 85 -14.03 2.10 -6.40
CA ILE A 85 -14.58 3.37 -6.90
C ILE A 85 -16.08 3.19 -7.17
N ASN A 86 -16.90 3.85 -6.34
CA ASN A 86 -18.35 3.86 -6.47
C ASN A 86 -18.83 5.18 -7.10
N TYR A 87 -20.12 5.25 -7.44
CA TYR A 87 -20.76 6.42 -8.04
C TYR A 87 -22.06 6.77 -7.31
N ASP A 88 -22.16 8.02 -6.86
CA ASP A 88 -23.41 8.59 -6.35
C ASP A 88 -24.19 9.21 -7.51
N THR A 89 -25.36 8.65 -7.83
CA THR A 89 -26.21 9.11 -8.94
C THR A 89 -26.95 10.40 -8.66
N GLY A 90 -27.16 10.77 -7.38
CA GLY A 90 -27.79 12.01 -6.98
C GLY A 90 -26.84 13.20 -7.12
N THR A 91 -25.60 13.04 -6.64
CA THR A 91 -24.56 14.09 -6.73
C THR A 91 -23.73 14.02 -8.00
N LYS A 92 -23.81 12.91 -8.76
CA LYS A 92 -23.03 12.62 -9.96
C LYS A 92 -21.52 12.65 -9.71
N ALA A 93 -21.10 12.12 -8.56
CA ALA A 93 -19.71 12.11 -8.13
C ALA A 93 -19.24 10.70 -7.81
N ALA A 94 -18.00 10.40 -8.18
CA ALA A 94 -17.34 9.18 -7.74
C ALA A 94 -16.81 9.33 -6.30
N TYR A 95 -16.84 8.25 -5.53
CA TYR A 95 -16.34 8.23 -4.16
C TYR A 95 -15.67 6.90 -3.85
N LEU A 96 -14.70 6.92 -2.94
CA LEU A 96 -13.99 5.74 -2.48
C LEU A 96 -14.89 4.98 -1.51
N SER A 97 -15.04 3.67 -1.73
CA SER A 97 -15.91 2.81 -0.96
C SER A 97 -15.13 1.60 -0.44
N PHE A 98 -15.42 1.22 0.79
CA PHE A 98 -14.91 0.00 1.42
C PHE A 98 -16.09 -0.92 1.73
N ASN A 99 -15.99 -2.19 1.32
CA ASN A 99 -16.90 -3.18 1.87
C ASN A 99 -16.54 -3.47 3.34
N GLU A 100 -17.39 -4.22 4.04
CA GLU A 100 -17.20 -4.50 5.47
C GLU A 100 -15.89 -5.25 5.79
N ASN A 101 -15.38 -6.08 4.88
CA ASN A 101 -14.15 -6.84 5.10
C ASN A 101 -12.92 -5.95 4.94
N VAL A 102 -12.88 -5.10 3.92
CA VAL A 102 -11.81 -4.10 3.73
C VAL A 102 -11.81 -3.12 4.89
N GLN A 103 -12.98 -2.59 5.26
CA GLN A 103 -13.10 -1.69 6.41
C GLN A 103 -12.60 -2.37 7.70
N ARG A 104 -12.95 -3.66 7.92
CA ARG A 104 -12.44 -4.43 9.06
C ARG A 104 -10.92 -4.48 9.09
N VAL A 105 -10.25 -4.76 7.97
CA VAL A 105 -8.78 -4.79 7.91
C VAL A 105 -8.19 -3.41 8.25
N LEU A 106 -8.77 -2.35 7.68
CA LEU A 106 -8.33 -0.96 7.90
C LEU A 106 -8.53 -0.51 9.35
N ASP A 107 -9.70 -0.75 9.94
CA ASP A 107 -10.01 -0.44 11.34
C ASP A 107 -9.08 -1.19 12.31
N ASN A 108 -8.68 -2.41 11.93
CA ASN A 108 -7.76 -3.24 12.69
C ASN A 108 -6.31 -3.13 12.21
N ALA A 109 -5.91 -1.99 11.63
CA ALA A 109 -4.55 -1.79 11.11
C ALA A 109 -3.45 -2.14 12.12
N ALA A 110 -3.66 -1.86 13.41
CA ALA A 110 -2.70 -2.17 14.47
C ALA A 110 -2.37 -3.67 14.59
N THR A 111 -3.32 -4.54 14.27
CA THR A 111 -3.19 -6.01 14.40
C THR A 111 -3.12 -6.73 13.06
N GLU A 112 -3.63 -6.14 11.97
CA GLU A 112 -3.63 -6.79 10.65
C GLU A 112 -2.57 -6.22 9.69
N ILE A 113 -2.20 -4.95 9.82
CA ILE A 113 -1.30 -4.26 8.89
C ILE A 113 0.08 -4.03 9.53
N ARG A 114 0.13 -3.46 10.74
CA ARG A 114 1.37 -3.10 11.43
C ARG A 114 2.32 -4.29 11.63
N PRO A 115 1.87 -5.53 11.92
CA PRO A 115 2.80 -6.65 12.03
C PRO A 115 3.56 -6.95 10.73
N LEU A 116 2.94 -6.75 9.57
CA LEU A 116 3.59 -6.92 8.27
C LEU A 116 4.60 -5.79 8.03
N GLN A 117 4.20 -4.54 8.27
CA GLN A 117 5.08 -3.37 8.11
C GLN A 117 6.29 -3.43 9.05
N GLN A 118 6.13 -3.93 10.29
CA GLN A 118 7.23 -4.13 11.23
C GLN A 118 8.21 -5.22 10.77
N LYS A 119 7.75 -6.21 9.99
CA LYS A 119 8.61 -7.17 9.29
C LYS A 119 9.28 -6.58 8.05
N GLY A 120 8.95 -5.35 7.67
CA GLY A 120 9.47 -4.70 6.46
C GLY A 120 8.63 -4.95 5.20
N ILE A 121 7.48 -5.61 5.32
CA ILE A 121 6.55 -5.87 4.20
C ILE A 121 5.68 -4.64 3.99
N LYS A 122 5.71 -4.07 2.79
CA LYS A 122 4.86 -2.92 2.43
C LYS A 122 3.41 -3.35 2.29
N VAL A 123 2.47 -2.53 2.74
CA VAL A 123 1.04 -2.81 2.61
C VAL A 123 0.36 -1.72 1.81
N VAL A 124 -0.15 -2.07 0.63
CA VAL A 124 -0.86 -1.15 -0.28
C VAL A 124 -2.33 -1.56 -0.41
N LEU A 125 -3.20 -0.60 -0.73
CA LEU A 125 -4.63 -0.85 -0.96
C LEU A 125 -4.92 -0.83 -2.46
N SER A 126 -5.45 -1.93 -2.99
CA SER A 126 -5.97 -1.96 -4.35
C SER A 126 -7.36 -1.34 -4.43
N VAL A 127 -7.61 -0.64 -5.52
CA VAL A 127 -8.91 0.00 -5.82
C VAL A 127 -9.40 -0.52 -7.16
N LEU A 128 -10.61 -1.05 -7.16
CA LEU A 128 -11.28 -1.70 -8.29
C LEU A 128 -12.57 -0.97 -8.67
N GLY A 129 -13.00 -1.09 -9.93
CA GLY A 129 -14.37 -0.71 -10.31
C GLY A 129 -15.43 -1.53 -9.56
N ASN A 130 -16.68 -1.06 -9.57
CA ASN A 130 -17.77 -1.74 -8.84
C ASN A 130 -19.13 -1.63 -9.56
N HIS A 131 -19.12 -1.80 -10.87
CA HIS A 131 -20.30 -1.92 -11.74
C HIS A 131 -21.24 -0.69 -11.70
N GLN A 132 -20.71 0.47 -11.30
CA GLN A 132 -21.50 1.69 -11.07
C GLN A 132 -21.25 2.77 -12.14
N GLY A 133 -20.41 2.49 -13.13
CA GLY A 133 -20.11 3.38 -14.25
C GLY A 133 -18.94 4.32 -14.00
N ALA A 134 -18.64 4.70 -12.75
CA ALA A 134 -17.44 5.45 -12.43
C ALA A 134 -16.21 4.54 -12.44
N GLY A 135 -15.15 4.99 -13.10
CA GLY A 135 -13.85 4.31 -13.17
C GLY A 135 -12.72 5.32 -13.35
N PHE A 136 -11.48 4.84 -13.26
CA PHE A 136 -10.32 5.72 -13.24
C PHE A 136 -10.11 6.46 -14.57
N ALA A 137 -10.69 5.97 -15.65
CA ALA A 137 -10.58 6.55 -16.99
C ALA A 137 -11.75 7.47 -17.38
N ASN A 138 -12.75 7.75 -16.54
CA ASN A 138 -13.90 8.59 -16.94
C ASN A 138 -14.28 9.76 -16.02
N PHE A 139 -13.38 10.23 -15.16
CA PHE A 139 -13.59 11.49 -14.45
C PHE A 139 -13.86 12.64 -15.46
N PRO A 140 -14.91 13.45 -15.22
CA PRO A 140 -15.33 14.47 -16.19
C PRO A 140 -14.41 15.69 -16.21
N THR A 141 -13.68 15.95 -15.13
CA THR A 141 -12.80 17.11 -14.97
C THR A 141 -11.58 16.75 -14.11
N GLU A 142 -10.51 17.53 -14.25
CA GLU A 142 -9.35 17.47 -13.36
C GLU A 142 -9.73 17.60 -11.88
N GLN A 143 -10.67 18.49 -11.56
CA GLN A 143 -11.14 18.68 -10.19
C GLN A 143 -11.82 17.44 -9.62
N ALA A 144 -12.61 16.73 -10.43
CA ALA A 144 -13.25 15.48 -10.01
C ALA A 144 -12.22 14.37 -9.77
N ALA A 145 -11.24 14.24 -10.67
CA ALA A 145 -10.13 13.30 -10.50
C ALA A 145 -9.29 13.62 -9.25
N SER A 146 -8.98 14.90 -9.03
CA SER A 146 -8.25 15.39 -7.85
C SER A 146 -8.99 15.16 -6.54
N ALA A 147 -10.32 15.32 -6.53
CA ALA A 147 -11.15 15.03 -5.36
C ALA A 147 -11.10 13.54 -4.98
N PHE A 148 -11.08 12.64 -5.96
CA PHE A 148 -10.90 11.21 -5.69
C PHE A 148 -9.44 10.89 -5.27
N ALA A 149 -8.45 11.51 -5.91
CA ALA A 149 -7.04 11.42 -5.49
C ALA A 149 -6.86 11.80 -4.02
N LYS A 150 -7.58 12.82 -3.56
CA LYS A 150 -7.57 13.23 -2.15
C LYS A 150 -8.15 12.16 -1.23
N GLN A 151 -9.27 11.53 -1.58
CA GLN A 151 -9.84 10.42 -0.78
C GLN A 151 -8.86 9.25 -0.65
N LEU A 152 -8.15 8.92 -1.73
CA LEU A 152 -7.11 7.89 -1.73
C LEU A 152 -5.95 8.26 -0.79
N SER A 153 -5.40 9.47 -0.93
CA SER A 153 -4.27 9.91 -0.08
C SER A 153 -4.66 10.07 1.39
N ASP A 154 -5.88 10.54 1.67
CA ASP A 154 -6.40 10.66 3.02
C ASP A 154 -6.52 9.27 3.67
N THR A 155 -7.01 8.28 2.92
CA THR A 155 -7.06 6.87 3.36
C THR A 155 -5.68 6.31 3.67
N VAL A 156 -4.69 6.55 2.80
CA VAL A 156 -3.31 6.12 3.03
C VAL A 156 -2.74 6.73 4.31
N ALA A 157 -3.00 8.01 4.55
CA ALA A 157 -2.54 8.71 5.75
C ALA A 157 -3.25 8.22 7.01
N GLU A 158 -4.58 8.06 6.97
CA GLU A 158 -5.41 7.65 8.10
C GLU A 158 -5.04 6.25 8.61
N TYR A 159 -4.94 5.27 7.71
CA TYR A 159 -4.64 3.89 8.08
C TYR A 159 -3.15 3.55 8.07
N GLY A 160 -2.29 4.52 7.73
CA GLY A 160 -0.84 4.37 7.69
C GLY A 160 -0.40 3.31 6.67
N LEU A 161 -0.98 3.34 5.47
CA LEU A 161 -0.63 2.45 4.37
C LEU A 161 0.66 2.91 3.68
N ASP A 162 1.25 2.01 2.90
CA ASP A 162 2.44 2.28 2.09
C ASP A 162 2.11 2.78 0.68
N GLY A 163 0.85 2.69 0.23
CA GLY A 163 0.46 3.16 -1.11
C GLY A 163 -0.90 2.68 -1.61
N ILE A 164 -1.13 2.94 -2.90
CA ILE A 164 -2.33 2.59 -3.65
C ILE A 164 -1.94 1.75 -4.87
N ASP A 165 -2.78 0.77 -5.16
CA ASP A 165 -2.77 0.00 -6.40
C ASP A 165 -4.04 0.29 -7.21
N PHE A 166 -3.89 0.45 -8.54
CA PHE A 166 -5.02 0.66 -9.46
C PHE A 166 -5.31 -0.59 -10.28
N ASP A 167 -6.56 -1.04 -10.22
CA ASP A 167 -7.09 -2.14 -11.01
C ASP A 167 -8.36 -1.70 -11.77
N ASP A 168 -8.22 -1.36 -13.05
CA ASP A 168 -9.31 -0.82 -13.87
C ASP A 168 -10.19 -1.90 -14.52
N GLU A 169 -10.62 -2.86 -13.70
CA GLU A 169 -11.66 -3.82 -14.05
C GLU A 169 -13.00 -3.45 -13.42
N TYR A 170 -14.08 -3.96 -14.01
CA TYR A 170 -15.45 -3.88 -13.46
C TYR A 170 -16.03 -2.47 -13.23
N ALA A 171 -15.45 -1.40 -13.78
CA ALA A 171 -16.05 -0.07 -13.68
C ALA A 171 -17.43 0.03 -14.37
N GLU A 172 -17.64 -0.74 -15.44
CA GLU A 172 -18.84 -0.70 -16.30
C GLU A 172 -19.15 0.70 -16.87
N TYR A 173 -18.12 1.33 -17.44
CA TYR A 173 -18.21 2.65 -18.06
C TYR A 173 -19.49 2.87 -18.88
N GLY A 174 -20.24 3.92 -18.57
CA GLY A 174 -21.54 4.24 -19.16
C GLY A 174 -22.75 3.85 -18.31
N ALA A 175 -22.59 2.92 -17.37
CA ALA A 175 -23.63 2.62 -16.39
C ALA A 175 -24.01 3.88 -15.59
N ASN A 176 -25.26 3.95 -15.14
CA ASN A 176 -25.81 5.10 -14.41
C ASN A 176 -25.67 6.47 -15.12
N GLY A 177 -25.52 6.46 -16.46
CA GLY A 177 -25.36 7.68 -17.26
C GLY A 177 -24.00 8.36 -17.10
N THR A 178 -22.99 7.61 -16.65
CA THR A 178 -21.59 8.08 -16.60
C THR A 178 -20.98 8.22 -17.99
N GLY A 179 -19.85 8.93 -18.08
CA GLY A 179 -19.10 9.03 -19.33
C GLY A 179 -18.40 7.73 -19.72
N GLN A 180 -18.07 7.59 -21.00
CA GLN A 180 -17.10 6.60 -21.46
C GLN A 180 -15.66 7.04 -21.10
N PRO A 181 -14.67 6.12 -21.14
CA PRO A 181 -13.29 6.49 -20.90
C PRO A 181 -12.83 7.65 -21.78
N ASN A 182 -12.10 8.60 -21.19
CA ASN A 182 -11.54 9.78 -21.85
C ASN A 182 -10.03 9.85 -21.59
N ASP A 183 -9.31 10.61 -22.42
CA ASP A 183 -7.84 10.58 -22.44
C ASP A 183 -7.20 11.27 -21.22
N SER A 184 -7.93 12.13 -20.50
CA SER A 184 -7.36 12.99 -19.46
C SER A 184 -7.57 12.48 -18.04
N SER A 185 -8.66 11.74 -17.80
CA SER A 185 -9.12 11.31 -16.48
C SER A 185 -8.00 10.68 -15.64
N PHE A 186 -7.35 9.65 -16.18
CA PHE A 186 -6.36 8.90 -15.41
C PHE A 186 -5.07 9.68 -15.20
N VAL A 187 -4.66 10.47 -16.20
CA VAL A 187 -3.51 11.38 -16.08
C VAL A 187 -3.73 12.42 -14.98
N HIS A 188 -4.92 13.03 -14.92
CA HIS A 188 -5.27 13.97 -13.84
C HIS A 188 -5.28 13.30 -12.47
N LEU A 189 -5.88 12.10 -12.36
CA LEU A 189 -5.95 11.33 -11.12
C LEU A 189 -4.54 11.02 -10.59
N VAL A 190 -3.68 10.42 -11.41
CA VAL A 190 -2.34 9.99 -11.01
C VAL A 190 -1.44 11.19 -10.71
N THR A 191 -1.54 12.27 -11.49
CA THR A 191 -0.81 13.52 -11.23
C THR A 191 -1.16 14.08 -9.86
N ALA A 192 -2.45 14.20 -9.54
CA ALA A 192 -2.91 14.69 -8.26
C ALA A 192 -2.52 13.75 -7.11
N LEU A 193 -2.67 12.44 -7.29
CA LEU A 193 -2.33 11.46 -6.26
C LEU A 193 -0.85 11.47 -5.93
N ARG A 194 0.03 11.46 -6.94
CA ARG A 194 1.48 11.55 -6.74
C ARG A 194 1.89 12.85 -6.04
N ALA A 195 1.22 13.96 -6.33
CA ALA A 195 1.46 15.22 -5.61
C ALA A 195 1.05 15.16 -4.12
N ASN A 196 -0.05 14.46 -3.81
CA ASN A 196 -0.55 14.31 -2.45
C ASN A 196 0.29 13.36 -1.58
N MET A 197 0.90 12.34 -2.19
CA MET A 197 1.67 11.30 -1.47
C MET A 197 2.98 10.95 -2.21
N PRO A 198 3.93 11.89 -2.30
CA PRO A 198 5.12 11.74 -3.15
C PRO A 198 6.06 10.60 -2.73
N ASP A 199 6.02 10.21 -1.46
CA ASP A 199 6.85 9.18 -0.82
C ASP A 199 6.18 7.80 -0.74
N LYS A 200 4.97 7.65 -1.27
CA LYS A 200 4.18 6.41 -1.22
C LYS A 200 4.21 5.64 -2.53
N ILE A 201 3.93 4.35 -2.45
CA ILE A 201 3.82 3.47 -3.61
C ILE A 201 2.57 3.82 -4.41
N ILE A 202 2.73 3.95 -5.74
CA ILE A 202 1.61 3.91 -6.68
C ILE A 202 1.90 2.78 -7.68
N SER A 203 1.05 1.75 -7.71
CA SER A 203 1.16 0.64 -8.65
C SER A 203 -0.02 0.54 -9.60
N LEU A 204 0.19 -0.19 -10.70
CA LEU A 204 -0.80 -0.41 -11.74
C LEU A 204 -0.90 -1.89 -12.10
N TYR A 205 -2.09 -2.46 -11.93
CA TYR A 205 -2.51 -3.69 -12.59
C TYR A 205 -2.75 -3.36 -14.06
N ASN A 206 -1.90 -3.87 -14.97
CA ASN A 206 -1.82 -3.40 -16.37
C ASN A 206 -2.98 -3.93 -17.23
N ILE A 207 -4.20 -3.49 -16.92
CA ILE A 207 -5.45 -3.83 -17.59
C ILE A 207 -6.40 -2.63 -17.62
N GLY A 208 -7.45 -2.74 -18.41
CA GLY A 208 -8.54 -1.78 -18.46
C GLY A 208 -8.21 -0.49 -19.24
N PRO A 209 -9.24 0.34 -19.49
CA PRO A 209 -9.09 1.61 -20.20
C PRO A 209 -8.01 2.55 -19.64
N ALA A 210 -7.82 2.60 -18.32
CA ALA A 210 -6.85 3.47 -17.65
C ALA A 210 -5.40 3.12 -18.03
N ALA A 211 -5.04 1.83 -18.09
CA ALA A 211 -3.68 1.38 -18.36
C ALA A 211 -3.14 1.77 -19.74
N SER A 212 -4.01 2.12 -20.69
CA SER A 212 -3.64 2.62 -22.03
C SER A 212 -3.69 4.15 -22.16
N ARG A 213 -4.01 4.88 -21.09
CA ARG A 213 -4.21 6.34 -21.07
C ARG A 213 -3.29 7.02 -20.08
N LEU A 214 -1.99 6.81 -20.26
CA LEU A 214 -0.94 7.33 -19.38
C LEU A 214 -0.39 8.69 -19.83
N SER A 215 -0.86 9.24 -20.96
CA SER A 215 -0.39 10.54 -21.46
C SER A 215 -1.53 11.43 -21.95
N TYR A 216 -1.52 12.69 -21.52
CA TYR A 216 -2.48 13.71 -21.91
C TYR A 216 -1.87 15.10 -21.76
N GLY A 217 -2.15 16.01 -22.70
CA GLY A 217 -1.74 17.41 -22.59
C GLY A 217 -0.22 17.65 -22.49
N GLY A 218 0.61 16.73 -23.00
CA GLY A 218 2.07 16.79 -22.90
C GLY A 218 2.65 16.26 -21.58
N VAL A 219 1.80 15.72 -20.69
CA VAL A 219 2.21 15.04 -19.46
C VAL A 219 2.11 13.53 -19.66
N ASP A 220 3.14 12.80 -19.27
CA ASP A 220 3.15 11.33 -19.20
C ASP A 220 3.34 10.92 -17.73
N VAL A 221 2.37 10.18 -17.19
CA VAL A 221 2.36 9.75 -15.78
C VAL A 221 3.06 8.42 -15.54
N SER A 222 3.64 7.77 -16.55
CA SER A 222 4.34 6.48 -16.39
C SER A 222 5.41 6.54 -15.30
N SER A 223 6.17 7.64 -15.24
CA SER A 223 7.21 7.84 -14.22
C SER A 223 6.69 8.09 -12.81
N ALA A 224 5.39 8.41 -12.66
CA ALA A 224 4.74 8.56 -11.37
C ALA A 224 4.36 7.21 -10.74
N PHE A 225 4.52 6.08 -11.45
CA PHE A 225 4.32 4.74 -10.91
C PHE A 225 5.64 4.15 -10.38
N ASP A 226 5.51 3.41 -9.28
CA ASP A 226 6.59 2.63 -8.70
C ASP A 226 6.65 1.24 -9.29
N TYR A 227 5.50 0.63 -9.57
CA TYR A 227 5.40 -0.72 -10.09
C TYR A 227 4.27 -0.87 -11.09
N ALA A 228 4.41 -1.88 -11.95
CA ALA A 228 3.29 -2.42 -12.68
C ALA A 228 3.49 -3.86 -13.10
N TRP A 229 2.38 -4.55 -13.29
CA TRP A 229 2.40 -5.99 -13.42
C TRP A 229 1.36 -6.52 -14.39
N ASN A 230 1.68 -7.67 -14.96
CA ASN A 230 0.81 -8.47 -15.81
C ASN A 230 -0.48 -8.85 -15.05
N PRO A 231 -1.67 -8.62 -15.64
CA PRO A 231 -2.93 -8.96 -14.99
C PRO A 231 -3.40 -10.41 -15.25
N TYR A 232 -2.69 -11.18 -16.07
CA TYR A 232 -3.17 -12.48 -16.54
C TYR A 232 -2.44 -13.62 -15.83
N TYR A 233 -3.02 -14.13 -14.73
CA TYR A 233 -2.42 -15.22 -13.95
C TYR A 233 -2.16 -16.47 -14.79
N GLY A 234 -1.00 -17.09 -14.56
CA GLY A 234 -0.53 -18.24 -15.34
C GLY A 234 0.10 -17.86 -16.69
N THR A 235 0.38 -16.58 -16.92
CA THR A 235 1.01 -16.10 -18.15
C THR A 235 2.26 -15.23 -17.92
N TRP A 236 2.99 -15.00 -19.01
CA TRP A 236 4.07 -14.03 -19.09
C TRP A 236 3.72 -12.95 -20.12
N GLN A 237 3.50 -11.72 -19.66
CA GLN A 237 3.19 -10.59 -20.52
C GLN A 237 3.84 -9.32 -19.97
N VAL A 238 4.81 -8.78 -20.70
CA VAL A 238 5.52 -7.55 -20.29
C VAL A 238 4.54 -6.36 -20.32
N PRO A 239 4.35 -5.63 -19.20
CA PRO A 239 3.54 -4.41 -19.21
C PRO A 239 4.11 -3.38 -20.18
N GLY A 240 3.25 -2.81 -21.03
CA GLY A 240 3.65 -1.92 -22.14
C GLY A 240 3.98 -0.48 -21.74
N MET A 241 4.22 -0.22 -20.46
CA MET A 241 4.45 1.13 -19.93
C MET A 241 5.94 1.49 -19.84
N ALA A 242 6.23 2.79 -19.90
CA ALA A 242 7.59 3.33 -19.91
C ALA A 242 8.24 3.32 -18.51
N LEU A 243 8.34 2.14 -17.91
CA LEU A 243 9.06 1.88 -16.66
C LEU A 243 10.32 1.03 -16.91
N PRO A 244 11.39 1.20 -16.11
CA PRO A 244 12.53 0.29 -16.17
C PRO A 244 12.10 -1.13 -15.75
N LYS A 245 12.77 -2.15 -16.30
CA LYS A 245 12.49 -3.56 -15.96
C LYS A 245 12.49 -3.87 -14.46
N SER A 246 13.30 -3.15 -13.68
CA SER A 246 13.35 -3.27 -12.22
C SER A 246 12.02 -2.95 -11.52
N LYS A 247 11.08 -2.30 -12.20
CA LYS A 247 9.76 -1.91 -11.71
C LYS A 247 8.60 -2.69 -12.35
N LEU A 248 8.90 -3.67 -13.21
CA LEU A 248 7.91 -4.41 -13.98
C LEU A 248 7.85 -5.88 -13.59
N SER A 249 6.64 -6.43 -13.50
CA SER A 249 6.39 -7.87 -13.39
C SER A 249 5.68 -8.39 -14.64
N PRO A 250 6.41 -9.00 -15.59
CA PRO A 250 5.78 -9.73 -16.69
C PRO A 250 5.12 -11.03 -16.23
N ALA A 251 5.63 -11.64 -15.17
CA ALA A 251 5.06 -12.82 -14.56
C ALA A 251 3.84 -12.46 -13.70
N ALA A 252 2.80 -13.28 -13.76
CA ALA A 252 1.68 -13.23 -12.83
C ALA A 252 1.23 -14.65 -12.52
N VAL A 253 1.08 -14.98 -11.23
CA VAL A 253 0.65 -16.31 -10.78
C VAL A 253 -0.42 -16.22 -9.71
N GLU A 254 -1.35 -17.17 -9.74
CA GLU A 254 -2.34 -17.38 -8.67
C GLU A 254 -1.87 -18.54 -7.79
N ILE A 255 -1.60 -18.28 -6.52
CA ILE A 255 -1.11 -19.28 -5.56
C ILE A 255 -2.20 -20.33 -5.32
N GLY A 256 -1.81 -21.60 -5.32
CA GLY A 256 -2.74 -22.73 -5.20
C GLY A 256 -3.51 -23.10 -6.47
N ARG A 257 -3.34 -22.34 -7.57
CA ARG A 257 -3.99 -22.63 -8.86
C ARG A 257 -3.02 -22.74 -10.03
N THR A 258 -2.09 -21.80 -10.15
CA THR A 258 -0.99 -21.90 -11.12
C THR A 258 -0.07 -23.04 -10.69
N SER A 259 0.34 -23.91 -11.61
CA SER A 259 1.20 -25.04 -11.26
C SER A 259 2.55 -24.55 -10.72
N GLN A 260 3.12 -25.28 -9.78
CA GLN A 260 4.44 -24.98 -9.22
C GLN A 260 5.53 -24.93 -10.30
N SER A 261 5.44 -25.77 -11.33
CA SER A 261 6.37 -25.75 -12.46
C SER A 261 6.28 -24.42 -13.22
N THR A 262 5.07 -23.95 -13.52
CA THR A 262 4.87 -22.67 -14.21
C THR A 262 5.31 -21.49 -13.34
N ALA A 263 5.03 -21.53 -12.03
CA ALA A 263 5.50 -20.50 -11.10
C ALA A 263 7.04 -20.42 -11.07
N ALA A 264 7.72 -21.56 -10.95
CA ALA A 264 9.17 -21.65 -11.00
C ALA A 264 9.74 -21.17 -12.35
N ASP A 265 9.15 -21.57 -13.48
CA ASP A 265 9.61 -21.16 -14.81
C ASP A 265 9.50 -19.64 -14.99
N PHE A 266 8.40 -19.03 -14.55
CA PHE A 266 8.24 -17.58 -14.60
C PHE A 266 9.18 -16.86 -13.63
N ALA A 267 9.44 -17.41 -12.45
CA ALA A 267 10.38 -16.82 -11.50
C ALA A 267 11.81 -16.86 -12.07
N ARG A 268 12.22 -17.99 -12.65
CA ARG A 268 13.50 -18.14 -13.36
C ARG A 268 13.62 -17.14 -14.51
N ARG A 269 12.55 -16.96 -15.28
CA ARG A 269 12.49 -15.99 -16.40
C ARG A 269 12.54 -14.54 -15.93
N THR A 270 11.94 -14.23 -14.78
CA THR A 270 11.99 -12.91 -14.14
C THR A 270 13.45 -12.53 -13.85
N VAL A 271 14.20 -13.43 -13.23
CA VAL A 271 15.63 -13.22 -12.94
C VAL A 271 16.46 -13.16 -14.23
N SER A 272 16.29 -14.12 -15.16
CA SER A 272 17.16 -14.21 -16.34
C SER A 272 16.97 -13.06 -17.34
N GLU A 273 15.75 -12.51 -17.43
CA GLU A 273 15.46 -11.35 -18.29
C GLU A 273 15.66 -10.00 -17.58
N GLY A 274 16.05 -10.00 -16.30
CA GLY A 274 16.38 -8.81 -15.52
C GLY A 274 15.17 -7.97 -15.07
N TYR A 275 14.02 -8.61 -14.86
CA TYR A 275 12.84 -7.96 -14.28
C TYR A 275 12.94 -7.95 -12.76
N GLY A 276 12.47 -6.86 -12.15
CA GLY A 276 12.64 -6.62 -10.72
C GLY A 276 11.40 -6.87 -9.88
N VAL A 277 10.30 -7.37 -10.46
CA VAL A 277 9.06 -7.65 -9.74
C VAL A 277 8.50 -9.01 -10.15
N TYR A 278 7.89 -9.71 -9.19
CA TYR A 278 7.18 -10.97 -9.40
C TYR A 278 5.81 -10.92 -8.70
N LEU A 279 4.74 -10.86 -9.47
CA LEU A 279 3.37 -10.76 -8.99
C LEU A 279 2.80 -12.13 -8.63
N THR A 280 2.23 -12.22 -7.42
CA THR A 280 1.41 -13.35 -6.97
C THR A 280 0.05 -12.87 -6.46
N TYR A 281 -0.96 -13.72 -6.58
CA TYR A 281 -2.34 -13.44 -6.17
C TYR A 281 -2.97 -14.58 -5.39
N ASN A 282 -3.93 -14.22 -4.54
CA ASN A 282 -4.81 -15.09 -3.77
C ASN A 282 -4.07 -16.01 -2.77
N LEU A 283 -3.09 -15.47 -2.06
CA LEU A 283 -2.51 -16.19 -0.92
C LEU A 283 -3.58 -16.38 0.16
N ASP A 284 -3.88 -17.64 0.48
CA ASP A 284 -4.89 -18.01 1.47
C ASP A 284 -4.28 -18.42 2.83
N GLY A 285 -5.12 -18.98 3.71
CA GLY A 285 -4.70 -19.45 5.05
C GLY A 285 -4.18 -20.88 5.11
N ALA A 286 -4.12 -21.61 3.99
CA ALA A 286 -3.56 -22.95 3.98
C ALA A 286 -2.02 -22.91 3.99
N ASP A 287 -1.40 -24.05 4.27
CA ASP A 287 0.04 -24.18 4.07
C ASP A 287 0.35 -24.19 2.56
N ARG A 288 0.90 -23.08 2.08
CA ARG A 288 1.34 -22.87 0.70
C ARG A 288 2.85 -22.96 0.55
N SER A 289 3.57 -23.57 1.50
CA SER A 289 5.05 -23.61 1.49
C SER A 289 5.61 -24.14 0.17
N ALA A 290 4.98 -25.17 -0.42
CA ALA A 290 5.42 -25.72 -1.70
C ALA A 290 5.21 -24.75 -2.88
N ASP A 291 4.07 -24.05 -2.90
CA ASP A 291 3.76 -23.07 -3.94
C ASP A 291 4.66 -21.83 -3.81
N VAL A 292 4.92 -21.38 -2.58
CA VAL A 292 5.82 -20.26 -2.29
C VAL A 292 7.26 -20.64 -2.63
N SER A 293 7.71 -21.81 -2.18
CA SER A 293 9.06 -22.32 -2.47
C SER A 293 9.34 -22.49 -3.96
N ALA A 294 8.30 -22.74 -4.77
CA ALA A 294 8.46 -22.87 -6.21
C ALA A 294 9.04 -21.60 -6.85
N PHE A 295 8.62 -20.41 -6.41
CA PHE A 295 9.18 -19.16 -6.93
C PHE A 295 10.37 -18.66 -6.09
N THR A 296 10.39 -18.82 -4.76
CA THR A 296 11.49 -18.29 -3.94
C THR A 296 12.83 -18.96 -4.24
N ARG A 297 12.84 -20.25 -4.60
CA ARG A 297 14.07 -20.94 -5.04
C ARG A 297 14.69 -20.27 -6.25
N GLU A 298 13.87 -19.80 -7.18
CA GLU A 298 14.33 -19.22 -8.43
C GLU A 298 14.65 -17.73 -8.29
N LEU A 299 13.86 -17.00 -7.50
CA LEU A 299 14.08 -15.57 -7.26
C LEU A 299 15.28 -15.31 -6.33
N TYR A 300 15.46 -16.17 -5.31
CA TYR A 300 16.32 -15.89 -4.15
C TYR A 300 17.29 -17.03 -3.81
N GLY A 301 17.20 -18.18 -4.48
CA GLY A 301 18.04 -19.34 -4.16
C GLY A 301 17.69 -20.02 -2.83
N SER A 302 16.49 -19.81 -2.30
CA SER A 302 16.03 -20.36 -1.01
C SER A 302 14.61 -20.89 -1.09
N ASP A 303 14.34 -22.04 -0.47
CA ASP A 303 12.98 -22.45 -0.14
C ASP A 303 12.36 -21.47 0.88
N ALA A 304 11.03 -21.49 0.96
CA ALA A 304 10.27 -20.75 1.94
C ALA A 304 9.83 -21.67 3.09
N GLU A 305 9.96 -21.18 4.31
CA GLU A 305 9.49 -21.82 5.53
C GLU A 305 8.21 -21.14 6.01
N TYR A 306 7.19 -21.95 6.33
CA TYR A 306 5.90 -21.49 6.85
C TYR A 306 5.85 -21.54 8.37
N THR A 307 5.45 -20.42 8.98
CA THR A 307 5.14 -20.33 10.41
C THR A 307 3.65 -20.04 10.59
N PRO A 308 2.87 -20.96 11.19
CA PRO A 308 1.42 -20.83 11.31
C PRO A 308 0.95 -19.66 12.20
#